data_AF-A0A840EUU1-F1
#
_entry.id   AF-A0A840EUU1-F1
#
_cell.length_a   1.000
_cell.length_b   1.000
_cell.length_c   1.000
_cell.angle_alpha   90.00
_cell.angle_beta   90.00
_cell.angle_gamma   90.00
#
_symmetry.space_group_name_H-M   'P 1'
#
loop_
_entity.id
_entity.type
_entity.pdbx_description
1 polymer ?
#
loop_
_entity_poly.entity_id
_entity_poly.type
_entity_poly.pdbx_seq_one_letter_code
_entity_poly.pdbx_strand_id
1 'polypeptide(L)'
;MKTIISKKISNHKVFTDVERTLHLAGLNVNSDASYIDFFYRLQYLKNGVDVSGNFSKKVPDWRIDNSYHVAVRDENLQPVLNPDFVEETDSEGNVINEYERYLTMPAYEYFYSLVLEQNLSLTAAFENYIALDDANGRFDL
;
A
#
# COMPACT_ATOMS: atom_id res chain seq x y z
N MET A 1 -7.11 9.09 -20.21
CA MET A 1 -7.52 8.07 -19.22
C MET A 1 -8.37 8.75 -18.16
N LYS A 2 -9.51 8.18 -17.79
CA LYS A 2 -10.33 8.72 -16.69
C LYS A 2 -9.70 8.26 -15.37
N THR A 3 -9.40 9.19 -14.47
CA THR A 3 -8.89 8.87 -13.13
C THR A 3 -10.06 8.46 -12.22
N ILE A 4 -9.87 7.39 -11.46
CA ILE A 4 -10.80 6.87 -10.45
C ILE A 4 -10.46 7.46 -9.07
N ILE A 5 -9.17 7.48 -8.72
CA ILE A 5 -8.65 8.05 -7.46
C ILE A 5 -7.45 8.92 -7.76
N SER A 6 -7.42 10.11 -7.14
CA SER A 6 -6.26 11.01 -7.16
C SER A 6 -5.86 11.29 -5.72
N LYS A 7 -4.73 10.73 -5.28
CA LYS A 7 -4.26 10.81 -3.89
C LYS A 7 -2.85 11.39 -3.85
N LYS A 8 -2.65 12.44 -3.05
CA LYS A 8 -1.30 12.92 -2.72
C LYS A 8 -0.61 11.84 -1.90
N ILE A 9 0.61 11.50 -2.29
CA ILE A 9 1.47 10.57 -1.56
C ILE A 9 2.65 11.36 -0.98
N SER A 10 3.43 10.73 -0.10
CA SER A 10 4.65 11.29 0.48
C SER A 10 5.58 11.83 -0.61
N ASN A 11 6.49 12.75 -0.30
CA ASN A 11 7.53 13.16 -1.25
C ASN A 11 8.72 12.20 -1.21
N HIS A 12 9.45 12.08 -2.31
CA HIS A 12 10.62 11.20 -2.38
C HIS A 12 11.69 11.69 -1.40
N LYS A 13 12.38 10.77 -0.72
CA LYS A 13 13.42 11.10 0.28
C LYS A 13 14.53 12.02 -0.25
N VAL A 14 14.84 11.91 -1.54
CA VAL A 14 15.84 12.73 -2.25
C VAL A 14 15.22 13.97 -2.92
N PHE A 15 13.98 13.87 -3.43
CA PHE A 15 13.31 14.96 -4.14
C PHE A 15 12.20 15.52 -3.25
N THR A 16 12.60 16.10 -2.12
CA THR A 16 11.69 16.54 -1.05
C THR A 16 10.84 17.74 -1.46
N ASP A 17 11.26 18.49 -2.48
CA ASP A 17 10.56 19.65 -3.05
C ASP A 17 9.65 19.30 -4.24
N VAL A 18 9.56 18.01 -4.60
CA VAL A 18 8.69 17.52 -5.68
C VAL A 18 7.48 16.83 -5.07
N GLU A 19 6.32 17.45 -5.26
CA GLU A 19 5.04 16.88 -4.84
C GLU A 19 4.66 15.71 -5.73
N ARG A 20 4.19 14.61 -5.12
CA ARG A 20 3.81 13.39 -5.84
C ARG A 20 2.33 13.11 -5.66
N THR A 21 1.65 12.79 -6.75
CA THR A 21 0.23 12.38 -6.73
C THR A 21 0.06 11.07 -7.50
N LEU A 22 -0.53 10.08 -6.84
CA LEU A 22 -0.94 8.83 -7.46
C LEU A 22 -2.30 9.02 -8.12
N HIS A 23 -2.35 8.73 -9.42
CA HIS A 23 -3.58 8.69 -10.20
C HIS A 23 -3.90 7.24 -10.53
N LEU A 24 -4.87 6.65 -9.83
CA LEU A 24 -5.42 5.34 -10.16
C LEU A 24 -6.43 5.51 -11.30
N ALA A 25 -6.25 4.78 -12.38
CA ALA A 25 -7.06 4.94 -13.59
C ALA A 25 -7.84 3.68 -13.96
N GLY A 26 -7.53 2.54 -13.36
CA GLY A 26 -8.24 1.29 -13.58
C GLY A 26 -7.77 0.21 -12.63
N LEU A 27 -8.54 -0.88 -12.61
CA LEU A 27 -8.22 -2.09 -11.88
C LEU A 27 -8.73 -3.31 -12.64
N ASN A 28 -8.10 -4.46 -12.42
CA ASN A 28 -8.55 -5.76 -12.89
C ASN A 28 -8.64 -6.70 -11.69
N VAL A 29 -9.84 -7.20 -11.39
CA VAL A 29 -10.07 -8.16 -10.30
C VAL A 29 -10.28 -9.54 -10.89
N ASN A 30 -9.57 -10.53 -10.36
CA ASN A 30 -9.82 -11.93 -10.65
C ASN A 30 -9.99 -12.68 -9.33
N SER A 31 -11.25 -12.90 -8.95
CA SER A 31 -11.56 -13.54 -7.67
C SER A 31 -11.21 -15.02 -7.64
N ASP A 32 -11.36 -15.72 -8.78
CA ASP A 32 -11.01 -17.15 -8.88
C ASP A 32 -9.50 -17.38 -8.68
N ALA A 33 -8.69 -16.45 -9.18
CA ALA A 33 -7.24 -16.47 -9.02
C ALA A 33 -6.74 -15.63 -7.83
N SER A 34 -7.65 -15.02 -7.05
CA SER A 34 -7.34 -14.23 -5.85
C SER A 34 -6.30 -13.13 -6.09
N TYR A 35 -6.50 -12.29 -7.11
CA TYR A 35 -5.65 -11.12 -7.33
C TYR A 35 -6.40 -9.87 -7.81
N ILE A 36 -5.78 -8.71 -7.60
CA ILE A 36 -6.19 -7.40 -8.10
C ILE A 36 -4.98 -6.70 -8.71
N ASP A 37 -5.06 -6.35 -9.99
CA ASP A 37 -4.07 -5.50 -10.66
C ASP A 37 -4.53 -4.05 -10.70
N PHE A 38 -3.59 -3.13 -10.49
CA PHE A 38 -3.83 -1.69 -10.46
C PHE A 38 -3.15 -1.01 -11.63
N PHE A 39 -3.92 -0.22 -12.38
CA PHE A 39 -3.41 0.61 -13.47
C PHE A 39 -3.33 2.05 -12.99
N TYR A 40 -2.12 2.52 -12.72
CA TYR A 40 -1.89 3.84 -12.13
C TYR A 40 -0.71 4.57 -12.78
N ARG A 41 -0.62 5.85 -12.50
CA ARG A 41 0.55 6.68 -12.82
C ARG A 41 0.88 7.59 -11.64
N LEU A 42 2.16 7.97 -11.53
CA LEU A 42 2.59 9.04 -10.65
C LEU A 42 2.72 10.33 -11.44
N GLN A 43 2.18 11.40 -10.90
CA GLN A 43 2.41 12.76 -11.36
C GLN A 43 3.34 13.47 -10.38
N TYR A 44 4.31 14.18 -10.94
CA TYR A 44 5.33 14.91 -10.19
C TYR A 44 5.19 16.40 -10.48
N LEU A 45 4.96 17.20 -9.44
CA LEU A 45 4.83 18.64 -9.53
C LEU A 45 5.96 19.33 -8.75
N LYS A 46 6.67 20.24 -9.39
CA LYS A 46 7.63 21.13 -8.73
C LYS A 46 7.21 22.57 -8.95
N ASN A 47 6.89 23.28 -7.86
CA ASN A 47 6.37 24.66 -7.92
C ASN A 47 5.16 24.80 -8.87
N GLY A 48 4.27 23.81 -8.88
CA GLY A 48 3.09 23.77 -9.75
C GLY A 48 3.34 23.38 -11.21
N VAL A 49 4.60 23.13 -11.61
CA VAL A 49 4.96 22.69 -12.95
C VAL A 49 5.09 21.16 -13.00
N ASP A 50 4.46 20.53 -13.99
CA ASP A 50 4.59 19.10 -14.24
C ASP A 50 6.00 18.75 -14.72
N VAL A 51 6.72 17.99 -13.90
CA VAL A 51 8.08 17.53 -14.16
C VAL A 51 8.12 16.01 -14.35
N SER A 52 6.97 15.35 -14.52
CA SER A 52 6.87 13.88 -14.62
C SER A 52 7.72 13.32 -15.75
N GLY A 53 7.89 14.07 -16.85
CA GLY A 53 8.75 13.67 -17.98
C GLY A 53 10.24 13.52 -17.65
N ASN A 54 10.69 14.06 -16.51
CA ASN A 54 12.08 13.93 -16.06
C ASN A 54 12.33 12.60 -15.31
N PHE A 55 11.27 11.87 -14.95
CA PHE A 55 11.35 10.60 -14.26
C PHE A 55 11.24 9.47 -15.30
N SER A 56 12.33 8.75 -15.54
CA SER A 56 12.41 7.71 -16.58
C SER A 56 12.03 6.31 -16.08
N LYS A 57 11.95 6.11 -14.76
CA LYS A 57 11.56 4.82 -14.20
C LYS A 57 10.07 4.59 -14.38
N LYS A 58 9.73 3.42 -14.93
CA LYS A 58 8.36 2.94 -14.91
C LYS A 58 7.95 2.66 -13.46
N VAL A 59 6.73 3.07 -13.11
CA VAL A 59 6.09 2.61 -11.89
C VAL A 59 5.94 1.09 -11.94
N PRO A 60 6.22 0.37 -10.85
CA PRO A 60 6.17 -1.07 -10.80
C PRO A 60 4.72 -1.52 -10.92
N ASP A 61 4.53 -2.68 -11.53
CA ASP A 61 3.24 -3.34 -11.54
C ASP A 61 2.75 -3.50 -10.11
N TRP A 62 1.52 -3.06 -9.88
CA TRP A 62 0.89 -3.12 -8.57
C TRP A 62 -0.19 -4.17 -8.60
N ARG A 63 0.12 -5.28 -7.94
CA ARG A 63 -0.76 -6.41 -7.74
C ARG A 63 -0.93 -6.64 -6.25
N ILE A 64 -2.18 -6.82 -5.84
CA ILE A 64 -2.53 -7.42 -4.56
C ILE A 64 -2.90 -8.88 -4.85
N ASP A 65 -2.23 -9.82 -4.23
CA ASP A 65 -2.50 -11.26 -4.32
C ASP A 65 -2.13 -11.96 -3.00
N ASN A 66 -2.34 -13.27 -2.91
CA ASN A 66 -2.00 -14.06 -1.73
C ASN A 66 -0.53 -14.50 -1.65
N SER A 67 0.36 -13.97 -2.51
CA SER A 67 1.80 -14.31 -2.43
C SER A 67 2.51 -13.63 -1.26
N TYR A 68 1.89 -12.61 -0.67
CA TYR A 68 2.41 -11.90 0.49
C TYR A 68 1.30 -11.64 1.52
N HIS A 69 1.73 -11.39 2.75
CA HIS A 69 0.83 -11.07 3.86
C HIS A 69 0.92 -9.59 4.21
N VAL A 70 -0.17 -9.05 4.73
CA VAL A 70 -0.27 -7.69 5.24
C VAL A 70 -0.77 -7.71 6.66
N ALA A 71 -0.37 -6.71 7.46
CA ALA A 71 -0.89 -6.56 8.81
C ALA A 71 -2.40 -6.23 8.76
N VAL A 72 -3.19 -6.97 9.53
CA VAL A 72 -4.60 -6.65 9.79
C VAL A 72 -4.65 -5.34 10.56
N ARG A 73 -5.55 -4.42 10.18
CA ARG A 73 -5.69 -3.11 10.83
C ARG A 73 -7.07 -2.93 11.43
N ASP A 74 -7.12 -2.14 12.49
CA ASP A 74 -8.36 -1.70 13.12
C ASP A 74 -9.03 -0.55 12.34
N GLU A 75 -10.14 -0.06 12.89
CA GLU A 75 -10.92 1.07 12.35
C GLU A 75 -10.12 2.39 12.24
N ASN A 76 -9.02 2.52 12.99
CA ASN A 76 -8.12 3.68 12.98
C ASN A 76 -6.88 3.45 12.10
N LEU A 77 -6.90 2.40 11.27
CA LEU A 77 -5.80 1.98 10.42
C LEU A 77 -4.52 1.62 11.21
N GLN A 78 -4.63 1.27 12.48
CA GLN A 78 -3.50 0.79 13.27
C GLN A 78 -3.36 -0.73 13.15
N PRO A 79 -2.13 -1.27 13.03
CA PRO A 79 -1.92 -2.72 13.03
C PRO A 79 -2.46 -3.36 14.31
N VAL A 80 -3.22 -4.44 14.17
CA VAL A 80 -3.76 -5.20 15.30
C VAL A 80 -2.65 -6.08 15.87
N LEU A 81 -2.39 -5.97 17.18
CA LEU A 81 -1.41 -6.81 17.88
C LEU A 81 -1.81 -8.28 17.80
N ASN A 82 -0.83 -9.15 17.57
CA ASN A 82 -1.02 -10.58 17.63
C ASN A 82 -1.13 -11.02 19.11
N PRO A 83 -2.29 -11.54 19.58
CA PRO A 83 -2.47 -11.93 20.97
C PRO A 83 -1.59 -13.13 21.37
N ASP A 84 -1.16 -13.93 20.39
CA ASP A 84 -0.30 -15.09 20.60
C ASP A 84 1.20 -14.75 20.47
N PHE A 85 1.54 -13.47 20.25
CA PHE A 85 2.93 -13.03 20.12
C PHE A 85 3.69 -13.22 21.44
N VAL A 86 4.78 -13.98 21.37
CA VAL A 86 5.76 -14.12 22.44
C VAL A 86 7.07 -13.56 21.92
N GLU A 87 7.58 -12.51 22.55
CA GLU A 87 8.82 -11.87 22.14
C GLU A 87 10.01 -12.82 22.29
N GLU A 88 10.71 -13.09 21.18
CA GLU A 88 11.94 -13.85 21.15
C GLU A 88 13.12 -12.91 20.98
N THR A 89 14.12 -13.05 21.85
CA THR A 89 15.34 -12.24 21.81
C THR A 89 16.57 -13.11 21.56
N ASP A 90 17.52 -12.57 20.80
CA ASP A 90 18.85 -13.19 20.68
C ASP A 90 19.69 -12.98 21.94
N SER A 91 20.93 -13.52 21.94
CA SER A 91 21.87 -13.38 23.05
C SER A 91 22.30 -11.93 23.35
N GLU A 92 22.05 -11.00 22.42
CA GLU A 92 22.38 -9.58 22.55
C GLU A 92 21.16 -8.74 22.98
N GLY A 93 19.99 -9.37 23.12
CA GLY A 93 18.74 -8.72 23.51
C GLY A 93 17.97 -8.10 22.34
N ASN A 94 18.31 -8.42 21.09
CA ASN A 94 17.55 -7.95 19.94
C ASN A 94 16.33 -8.85 19.72
N VAL A 95 15.16 -8.25 19.47
CA VAL A 95 13.95 -8.98 19.11
C VAL A 95 14.09 -9.56 17.70
N ILE A 96 14.07 -10.89 17.58
CA ILE A 96 14.29 -11.59 16.29
C ILE A 96 13.00 -11.90 15.54
N ASN A 97 11.87 -11.96 16.23
CA ASN A 97 10.56 -12.27 15.66
C ASN A 97 9.64 -11.05 15.60
N GLU A 98 10.21 -9.85 15.47
CA GLU A 98 9.46 -8.58 15.42
C GLU A 98 8.37 -8.57 14.33
N TYR A 99 8.57 -9.33 13.25
CA TYR A 99 7.60 -9.48 12.16
C TYR A 99 6.31 -10.22 12.57
N GLU A 100 6.30 -10.93 13.70
CA GLU A 100 5.16 -11.68 14.24
C GLU A 100 4.33 -10.86 15.25
N ARG A 101 4.77 -9.64 15.57
CA ARG A 101 4.13 -8.73 16.55
C ARG A 101 2.68 -8.41 16.22
N TYR A 102 2.32 -8.45 14.94
CA TYR A 102 1.00 -8.07 14.43
C TYR A 102 0.29 -9.23 13.76
N LEU A 103 -1.04 -9.25 13.87
CA LEU A 103 -1.86 -10.17 13.07
C LEU A 103 -1.64 -9.87 11.59
N THR A 104 -1.48 -10.93 10.80
CA THR A 104 -1.34 -10.81 9.35
C THR A 104 -2.34 -11.70 8.63
N MET A 105 -2.65 -11.34 7.39
CA MET A 105 -3.53 -12.08 6.50
C MET A 105 -2.98 -12.00 5.07
N PRO A 106 -3.21 -13.02 4.22
CA PRO A 106 -2.90 -12.92 2.79
C PRO A 106 -3.52 -11.65 2.20
N ALA A 107 -2.77 -10.91 1.37
CA ALA A 107 -3.15 -9.54 1.01
C ALA A 107 -4.48 -9.47 0.25
N TYR A 108 -4.75 -10.41 -0.67
CA TYR A 108 -6.03 -10.43 -1.37
C TYR A 108 -7.19 -10.76 -0.43
N GLU A 109 -7.02 -11.72 0.48
CA GLU A 109 -8.04 -12.04 1.50
C GLU A 109 -8.32 -10.84 2.41
N TYR A 110 -7.28 -10.12 2.84
CA TYR A 110 -7.44 -8.91 3.63
C TYR A 110 -8.18 -7.81 2.85
N PHE A 111 -7.84 -7.61 1.59
CA PHE A 111 -8.56 -6.65 0.74
C PHE A 111 -10.04 -7.03 0.61
N TYR A 112 -10.32 -8.31 0.39
CA TYR A 112 -11.67 -8.84 0.23
C TYR A 112 -12.51 -8.66 1.51
N SER A 113 -11.93 -8.93 2.69
CA SER A 113 -12.61 -8.74 3.98
C SER A 113 -12.94 -7.27 4.27
N LEU A 114 -12.04 -6.33 3.93
CA LEU A 114 -12.33 -4.89 4.04
C LEU A 114 -13.59 -4.50 3.23
N VAL A 115 -13.68 -4.97 1.98
CA VAL A 115 -14.76 -4.56 1.08
C VAL A 115 -16.08 -5.24 1.41
N LEU A 116 -16.07 -6.53 1.72
CA LEU A 116 -17.31 -7.31 1.83
C LEU A 116 -17.76 -7.59 3.26
N GLU A 117 -16.83 -7.78 4.20
CA GLU A 117 -17.18 -8.07 5.60
C GLU A 117 -17.32 -6.79 6.39
N GLN A 118 -16.40 -5.84 6.20
CA GLN A 118 -16.42 -4.55 6.89
C GLN A 118 -17.23 -3.49 6.13
N ASN A 119 -17.74 -3.83 4.93
CA ASN A 119 -18.57 -2.96 4.10
C ASN A 119 -17.90 -1.60 3.79
N LEU A 120 -16.55 -1.55 3.74
CA LEU A 120 -15.84 -0.36 3.29
C LEU A 120 -16.14 -0.16 1.80
N SER A 121 -16.34 1.10 1.41
CA SER A 121 -16.36 1.42 -0.02
C SER A 121 -15.04 0.97 -0.66
N LEU A 122 -15.13 0.45 -1.88
CA LEU A 122 -13.96 0.01 -2.65
C LEU A 122 -12.89 1.12 -2.73
N THR A 123 -13.31 2.37 -2.88
CA THR A 123 -12.45 3.55 -2.85
C THR A 123 -11.69 3.69 -1.53
N ALA A 124 -12.38 3.55 -0.39
CA ALA A 124 -11.74 3.65 0.93
C ALA A 124 -10.74 2.51 1.17
N ALA A 125 -11.09 1.28 0.77
CA ALA A 125 -10.17 0.14 0.85
C ALA A 125 -8.89 0.39 0.02
N PHE A 126 -9.01 1.00 -1.16
CA PHE A 126 -7.85 1.38 -1.96
C PHE A 126 -7.04 2.53 -1.37
N GLU A 127 -7.68 3.55 -0.81
CA GLU A 127 -6.96 4.63 -0.14
C GLU A 127 -6.10 4.10 1.02
N ASN A 128 -6.59 3.09 1.75
CA ASN A 128 -5.82 2.41 2.78
C ASN A 128 -4.58 1.72 2.22
N TYR A 129 -4.73 0.99 1.11
CA TYR A 129 -3.61 0.32 0.44
C TYR A 129 -2.59 1.32 -0.16
N ILE A 130 -3.05 2.43 -0.75
CA ILE A 130 -2.17 3.52 -1.21
C ILE A 130 -1.33 4.04 -0.04
N ALA A 131 -1.98 4.34 1.10
CA ALA A 131 -1.29 4.88 2.27
C ALA A 131 -0.28 3.88 2.86
N LEU A 132 -0.64 2.60 2.92
CA LEU A 132 0.24 1.53 3.40
C LEU A 132 1.48 1.39 2.53
N ASP A 133 1.29 1.28 1.23
CA ASP A 133 2.39 1.06 0.29
C ASP A 133 3.30 2.30 0.18
N ASP A 134 2.73 3.50 0.33
CA ASP A 134 3.49 4.73 0.43
C ASP A 134 4.37 4.77 1.69
N ALA A 135 3.81 4.40 2.86
CA ALA A 135 4.58 4.30 4.10
C ALA A 135 5.72 3.28 4.02
N ASN A 136 5.53 2.22 3.24
CA ASN A 136 6.55 1.19 2.98
C ASN A 136 7.54 1.57 1.87
N GLY A 137 7.42 2.76 1.28
CA GLY A 137 8.35 3.27 0.26
C GLY A 137 8.17 2.66 -1.13
N ARG A 138 7.03 1.99 -1.42
CA ARG A 138 6.75 1.40 -2.74
C ARG A 138 6.91 2.41 -3.88
N PHE A 139 6.55 3.66 -3.62
CA PHE A 139 6.54 4.74 -4.61
C PHE A 139 7.82 5.59 -4.60
N ASP A 140 8.86 5.19 -3.84
CA ASP A 140 10.16 5.87 -3.77
C ASP A 140 11.10 5.50 -4.93
N LEU A 141 10.61 5.72 -6.15
CA LEU A 141 11.32 5.40 -7.40
C LEU A 141 11.90 6.62 -8.09
#